data_AF-A0A950C4Z2-F1
#
_entry.id   AF-A0A950C4Z2-F1
#
_cell.length_a   1.000
_cell.length_b   1.000
_cell.length_c   1.000
_cell.angle_alpha   90.00
_cell.angle_beta   90.00
_cell.angle_gamma   90.00
#
_symmetry.space_group_name_H-M   'P 1'
#
loop_
_entity.id
_entity.type
_entity.pdbx_description
1 polymer ?
#
loop_
_entity_poly.entity_id
_entity_poly.type
_entity_poly.pdbx_seq_one_letter_code
_entity_poly.pdbx_strand_id
1 'polypeptide(L)'
;MSRPTGTSMQARSPGRATIPRATYRLQLHGGFTLRDATALVPYLADLGISHVYCSPYFRARPGSTHGYDVVDHNSLNPEIGTFEDLDQFVAALRSRNMGHIVDFVPNHVGVMGADNAWWMDVLENGETSQYAQFFDIDWQSQDATLVGKILVPVLGDYYGNVLERGELVLRFEASTGSFAIFYHEHRLPVDPRDYPVLLRTAASLLAPGAIAAIELEEFSSLSAAFARLPDRRNAAPGAIAERQRDKEALKRRLAAMCVRQAAIAEAIVAATRAFAGCAERPSAQGALHGLLESQAYRL
;
A
#
# COMPACT_ATOMS: atom_id res chain seq x y z
N MET A 1 43.51 34.74 -1.93
CA MET A 1 42.05 34.56 -1.77
C MET A 1 41.83 33.43 -0.79
N SER A 2 41.53 33.81 0.45
CA SER A 2 41.56 32.94 1.63
C SER A 2 40.25 32.17 1.79
N ARG A 3 40.36 30.86 2.05
CA ARG A 3 39.22 30.02 2.43
C ARG A 3 38.69 30.47 3.80
N PRO A 4 37.36 30.57 4.00
CA PRO A 4 36.82 30.86 5.32
C PRO A 4 37.05 29.65 6.22
N THR A 5 37.73 29.90 7.33
CA THR A 5 37.97 28.99 8.45
C THR A 5 36.66 28.47 9.02
N GLY A 6 36.57 27.15 9.18
CA GLY A 6 35.41 26.47 9.74
C GLY A 6 35.07 26.97 11.13
N THR A 7 33.80 27.33 11.31
CA THR A 7 33.18 27.55 12.61
C THR A 7 33.27 26.26 13.40
N SER A 8 33.97 26.28 14.54
CA SER A 8 34.03 25.14 15.46
C SER A 8 32.62 24.77 15.91
N MET A 9 32.15 23.57 15.56
CA MET A 9 31.02 22.96 16.25
C MET A 9 31.42 22.78 17.71
N GLN A 10 30.87 23.63 18.59
CA GLN A 10 30.97 23.40 20.03
C GLN A 10 30.31 22.05 20.33
N ALA A 11 31.10 21.12 20.85
CA ALA A 11 30.60 19.86 21.38
C ALA A 11 29.54 20.18 22.46
N ARG A 12 28.29 19.77 22.23
CA ARG A 12 27.26 19.80 23.27
C ARG A 12 27.77 19.02 24.47
N SER A 13 27.88 19.66 25.63
CA SER A 13 28.11 18.97 26.90
C SER A 13 27.14 17.79 27.01
N PRO A 14 27.55 16.61 27.52
CA PRO A 14 26.65 15.47 27.65
C PRO A 14 25.47 15.92 28.51
N GLY A 15 24.32 16.12 27.86
CA GLY A 15 23.14 16.68 28.48
C GLY A 15 22.71 15.73 29.59
N ARG A 16 22.60 16.26 30.81
CA ARG A 16 22.02 15.55 31.95
C ARG A 16 20.67 14.99 31.50
N ALA A 17 20.48 13.67 31.58
CA ALA A 17 19.24 13.02 31.16
C ALA A 17 18.06 13.69 31.87
N THR A 18 17.09 14.19 31.11
CA THR A 18 15.89 14.79 31.69
C THR A 18 14.96 13.67 32.08
N ILE A 19 14.84 13.41 33.38
CA ILE A 19 13.96 12.38 33.92
C ILE A 19 12.56 13.00 34.08
N PRO A 20 11.51 12.45 33.43
CA PRO A 20 10.14 12.89 33.66
C PRO A 20 9.79 12.74 35.14
N ARG A 21 9.22 13.79 35.75
CA ARG A 21 8.71 13.71 37.14
C ARG A 21 7.38 12.95 37.22
N ALA A 22 6.51 13.22 36.25
CA ALA A 22 5.20 12.60 36.06
C ALA A 22 4.85 12.61 34.57
N THR A 23 4.34 11.49 34.06
CA THR A 23 3.84 11.33 32.70
C THR A 23 2.32 11.21 32.71
N TYR A 24 1.66 11.73 31.67
CA TYR A 24 0.22 11.54 31.46
C TYR A 24 -0.03 10.98 30.06
N ARG A 25 -0.67 9.82 29.95
CA ARG A 25 -0.92 9.15 28.68
C ARG A 25 -2.14 9.76 27.98
N LEU A 26 -1.95 10.22 26.75
CA LEU A 26 -3.02 10.66 25.85
C LEU A 26 -3.21 9.62 24.74
N GLN A 27 -4.46 9.19 24.54
CA GLN A 27 -4.87 8.28 23.48
C GLN A 27 -5.42 9.13 22.32
N LEU A 28 -4.56 9.44 21.35
CA LEU A 28 -4.92 10.24 20.17
C LEU A 28 -5.61 9.36 19.12
N HIS A 29 -6.73 9.84 18.58
CA HIS A 29 -7.47 9.24 17.47
C HIS A 29 -8.44 10.29 16.88
N GLY A 30 -9.23 9.93 15.86
CA GLY A 30 -10.17 10.87 15.22
C GLY A 30 -11.24 11.50 16.14
N GLY A 31 -11.42 10.98 17.37
CA GLY A 31 -12.32 11.53 18.38
C GLY A 31 -11.63 12.26 19.53
N PHE A 32 -10.29 12.25 19.57
CA PHE A 32 -9.47 13.00 20.52
C PHE A 32 -8.16 13.39 19.82
N THR A 33 -8.13 14.61 19.28
CA THR A 33 -7.11 15.10 18.34
C THR A 33 -5.98 15.86 19.04
N LEU A 34 -4.98 16.30 18.28
CA LEU A 34 -3.93 17.20 18.78
C LEU A 34 -4.49 18.54 19.29
N ARG A 35 -5.61 19.03 18.73
CA ARG A 35 -6.27 20.25 19.22
C ARG A 35 -6.90 20.03 20.59
N ASP A 36 -7.56 18.89 20.78
CA ASP A 36 -8.14 18.51 22.08
C ASP A 36 -7.03 18.31 23.13
N ALA A 37 -5.95 17.64 22.76
CA ALA A 37 -4.76 17.51 23.60
C ALA A 37 -4.15 18.87 23.97
N THR A 38 -4.09 19.81 23.02
CA THR A 38 -3.61 21.18 23.25
C THR A 38 -4.48 21.92 24.27
N ALA A 39 -5.81 21.79 24.16
CA ALA A 39 -6.75 22.42 25.09
C ALA A 39 -6.61 21.91 26.54
N LEU A 40 -6.13 20.67 26.73
CA LEU A 40 -5.88 20.11 28.06
C LEU A 40 -4.56 20.54 28.70
N VAL A 41 -3.61 21.10 27.94
CA VAL A 41 -2.27 21.44 28.45
C VAL A 41 -2.31 22.30 29.73
N PRO A 42 -3.15 23.37 29.83
CA PRO A 42 -3.23 24.15 31.07
C PRO A 42 -3.66 23.31 32.28
N TYR A 43 -4.68 22.47 32.11
CA TYR A 43 -5.17 21.57 33.17
C TYR A 43 -4.07 20.58 33.60
N LEU A 44 -3.37 19.97 32.65
CA LEU A 44 -2.30 19.02 32.95
C LEU A 44 -1.11 19.68 33.65
N ALA A 45 -0.80 20.93 33.31
CA ALA A 45 0.22 21.72 33.99
C ALA A 45 -0.18 22.00 35.45
N ASP A 46 -1.43 22.41 35.70
CA ASP A 46 -1.95 22.67 37.05
C ASP A 46 -2.00 21.39 37.91
N LEU A 47 -2.27 20.25 37.28
CA LEU A 47 -2.20 18.92 37.92
C LEU A 47 -0.76 18.52 38.30
N GLY A 48 0.26 19.19 37.75
CA GLY A 48 1.67 18.94 38.04
C GLY A 48 2.36 17.97 37.07
N ILE A 49 1.70 17.61 35.96
CA ILE A 49 2.26 16.73 34.93
C ILE A 49 3.49 17.39 34.31
N SER A 50 4.58 16.61 34.21
CA SER A 50 5.84 17.11 33.64
C SER A 50 5.99 16.79 32.16
N HIS A 51 5.39 15.69 31.70
CA HIS A 51 5.50 15.20 30.34
C HIS A 51 4.17 14.62 29.89
N VAL A 52 3.73 14.97 28.70
CA VAL A 52 2.66 14.22 28.05
C VAL A 52 3.27 13.05 27.28
N TYR A 53 2.67 11.88 27.44
CA TYR A 53 2.98 10.67 26.70
C TYR A 53 1.88 10.41 25.69
N CYS A 54 2.11 10.67 24.41
CA CYS A 54 1.13 10.45 23.35
C CYS A 54 1.20 9.01 22.84
N SER A 55 0.04 8.42 22.52
CA SER A 55 -0.04 7.26 21.63
C SER A 55 0.56 7.57 20.24
N PRO A 56 0.82 6.55 19.41
CA PRO A 56 1.33 6.79 18.06
C PRO A 56 0.37 7.70 17.29
N TYR A 57 0.94 8.69 16.63
CA TYR A 57 0.19 9.64 15.80
C TYR A 57 0.69 9.69 14.35
N PHE A 58 1.58 8.76 13.97
CA PHE A 58 1.95 8.52 12.57
C PHE A 58 0.75 7.97 11.80
N ARG A 59 0.75 8.13 10.48
CA ARG A 59 -0.36 7.69 9.64
C ARG A 59 -0.61 6.20 9.83
N ALA A 60 -1.75 5.90 10.41
CA ALA A 60 -2.28 4.55 10.62
C ALA A 60 -3.40 4.28 9.63
N ARG A 61 -3.99 3.08 9.70
CA ARG A 61 -5.17 2.76 8.89
C ARG A 61 -6.31 3.74 9.17
N PRO A 62 -7.15 4.06 8.17
CA PRO A 62 -8.33 4.88 8.37
C PRO A 62 -9.22 4.34 9.49
N GLY A 63 -9.68 5.23 10.37
CA GLY A 63 -10.49 4.88 11.55
C GLY A 63 -9.73 4.18 12.69
N SER A 64 -8.40 4.09 12.64
CA SER A 64 -7.62 3.54 13.76
C SER A 64 -7.84 4.34 15.03
N THR A 65 -8.18 3.64 16.12
CA THR A 65 -8.41 4.22 17.44
C THR A 65 -7.18 4.17 18.35
N HIS A 66 -6.09 3.58 17.87
CA HIS A 66 -4.89 3.30 18.69
C HIS A 66 -3.57 3.66 18.00
N GLY A 67 -3.50 3.69 16.67
CA GLY A 67 -2.32 4.14 15.91
C GLY A 67 -1.17 3.12 15.77
N TYR A 68 -1.33 1.90 16.27
CA TYR A 68 -0.29 0.84 16.18
C TYR A 68 -0.22 0.15 14.82
N ASP A 69 -1.28 0.24 14.03
CA ASP A 69 -1.38 -0.23 12.65
C ASP A 69 -0.89 0.83 11.66
N VAL A 70 0.36 1.27 11.85
CA VAL A 70 1.03 2.31 11.04
C VAL A 70 1.12 1.86 9.58
N VAL A 71 0.75 2.74 8.64
CA VAL A 71 0.84 2.49 7.19
C VAL A 71 1.84 3.41 6.50
N ASP A 72 2.25 4.50 7.15
CA ASP A 72 3.33 5.39 6.67
C ASP A 72 3.97 6.15 7.84
N HIS A 73 5.22 5.81 8.16
CA HIS A 73 6.02 6.47 9.20
C HIS A 73 6.49 7.88 8.82
N ASN A 74 6.35 8.31 7.56
CA ASN A 74 6.79 9.64 7.10
C ASN A 74 5.67 10.69 7.18
N SER A 75 4.47 10.28 7.55
CA SER A 75 3.29 11.14 7.56
C SER A 75 2.62 11.15 8.94
N LEU A 76 2.08 12.30 9.32
CA LEU A 76 1.16 12.40 10.46
C LEU A 76 -0.20 11.77 10.08
N ASN A 77 -0.91 11.19 11.05
CA ASN A 77 -2.26 10.71 10.83
C ASN A 77 -3.22 11.90 10.60
N PRO A 78 -3.84 12.01 9.41
CA PRO A 78 -4.71 13.14 9.10
C PRO A 78 -5.98 13.19 9.96
N GLU A 79 -6.39 12.08 10.58
CA GLU A 79 -7.51 12.06 11.53
C GLU A 79 -7.14 12.65 12.90
N ILE A 80 -5.85 12.69 13.24
CA ILE A 80 -5.35 13.21 14.53
C ILE A 80 -5.00 14.70 14.44
N GLY A 81 -4.60 15.20 13.28
CA GLY A 81 -4.34 16.62 13.05
C GLY A 81 -3.35 16.88 11.92
N THR A 82 -2.91 18.14 11.81
CA THR A 82 -1.86 18.57 10.87
C THR A 82 -0.53 18.82 11.57
N PHE A 83 0.54 19.05 10.81
CA PHE A 83 1.83 19.46 11.38
C PHE A 83 1.71 20.79 12.13
N GLU A 84 0.85 21.70 11.68
CA GLU A 84 0.55 22.96 12.39
C GLU A 84 -0.15 22.70 13.73
N ASP A 85 -1.06 21.72 13.81
CA ASP A 85 -1.67 21.31 15.08
C ASP A 85 -0.62 20.70 16.03
N LEU A 86 0.32 19.92 15.50
CA LEU A 86 1.45 19.37 16.28
C LEU A 86 2.37 20.47 16.80
N ASP A 87 2.70 21.46 15.97
CA ASP A 87 3.53 22.60 16.38
C ASP A 87 2.85 23.42 17.48
N GLN A 88 1.54 23.65 17.37
CA GLN A 88 0.75 24.32 18.41
C GLN A 88 0.74 23.53 19.72
N PHE A 89 0.53 22.21 19.64
CA PHE A 89 0.57 21.32 20.80
C PHE A 89 1.93 21.37 21.50
N VAL A 90 3.01 21.23 20.74
CA VAL A 90 4.38 21.28 21.27
C VAL A 90 4.70 22.67 21.85
N ALA A 91 4.26 23.75 21.20
CA ALA A 91 4.43 25.10 21.72
C ALA A 91 3.69 25.32 23.05
N ALA A 92 2.45 24.82 23.16
CA ALA A 92 1.67 24.88 24.38
C ALA A 92 2.36 24.13 25.53
N LEU A 93 2.86 22.91 25.30
CA LEU A 93 3.63 22.15 26.30
C LEU A 93 4.88 22.92 26.75
N ARG A 94 5.66 23.45 25.79
CA ARG A 94 6.89 24.20 26.07
C ARG A 94 6.61 25.47 26.90
N SER A 95 5.51 26.17 26.63
CA SER A 95 5.12 27.36 27.39
C SER A 95 4.87 27.08 28.88
N ARG A 96 4.61 25.82 29.23
CA ARG A 96 4.39 25.32 30.59
C ARG A 96 5.56 24.51 31.14
N ASN A 97 6.72 24.51 30.47
CA ASN A 97 7.89 23.69 30.79
C ASN A 97 7.58 22.18 30.86
N MET A 98 6.63 21.72 30.04
CA MET A 98 6.27 20.31 29.90
C MET A 98 7.02 19.68 28.71
N GLY A 99 7.39 18.41 28.86
CA GLY A 99 7.97 17.61 27.78
C GLY A 99 6.93 16.80 27.01
N HIS A 100 7.38 16.24 25.89
CA HIS A 100 6.58 15.40 25.00
C HIS A 100 7.29 14.07 24.78
N ILE A 101 6.61 12.96 25.09
CA ILE A 101 7.05 11.59 24.83
C ILE A 101 6.11 11.00 23.80
N VAL A 102 6.67 10.36 22.78
CA VAL A 102 5.93 9.79 21.66
C VAL A 102 6.09 8.29 21.70
N ASP A 103 4.97 7.57 21.65
CA ASP A 103 4.96 6.13 21.42
C ASP A 103 5.29 5.85 19.94
N PHE A 104 6.32 5.05 19.70
CA PHE A 104 6.83 4.76 18.36
C PHE A 104 6.79 3.26 18.10
N VAL A 105 6.33 2.87 16.90
CA VAL A 105 6.12 1.48 16.50
C VAL A 105 7.12 1.08 15.42
N PRO A 106 8.34 0.62 15.79
CA PRO A 106 9.37 0.25 14.83
C PRO A 106 9.21 -1.17 14.29
N ASN A 107 8.51 -2.04 15.01
CA ASN A 107 8.55 -3.48 14.77
C ASN A 107 7.63 -3.94 13.63
N HIS A 108 6.49 -3.27 13.44
CA HIS A 108 5.45 -3.73 12.52
C HIS A 108 4.68 -2.56 11.90
N VAL A 109 3.91 -2.88 10.87
CA VAL A 109 3.03 -1.98 10.11
C VAL A 109 1.67 -2.63 9.87
N GLY A 110 0.64 -1.84 9.61
CA GLY A 110 -0.67 -2.32 9.16
C GLY A 110 -0.58 -2.89 7.74
N VAL A 111 -1.11 -4.10 7.55
CA VAL A 111 -1.09 -4.83 6.26
C VAL A 111 -2.50 -5.20 5.74
N MET A 112 -3.54 -4.76 6.45
CA MET A 112 -4.94 -5.00 6.06
C MET A 112 -5.45 -3.92 5.10
N GLY A 113 -6.42 -4.29 4.26
CA GLY A 113 -6.98 -3.38 3.25
C GLY A 113 -6.01 -3.08 2.11
N ALA A 114 -5.89 -1.79 1.77
CA ALA A 114 -5.04 -1.29 0.67
C ALA A 114 -4.15 -0.11 1.10
N ASP A 115 -4.10 0.17 2.41
CA ASP A 115 -3.61 1.45 2.95
C ASP A 115 -2.08 1.57 2.94
N ASN A 116 -1.37 0.43 2.93
CA ASN A 116 0.07 0.35 3.03
C ASN A 116 0.72 0.12 1.66
N ALA A 117 1.28 1.18 1.08
CA ALA A 117 1.91 1.14 -0.24
C ALA A 117 3.09 0.15 -0.34
N TRP A 118 3.85 -0.05 0.75
CA TRP A 118 4.96 -1.02 0.76
C TRP A 118 4.43 -2.44 0.67
N TRP A 119 3.41 -2.77 1.47
CA TRP A 119 2.79 -4.08 1.45
C TRP A 119 2.14 -4.37 0.10
N MET A 120 1.45 -3.39 -0.48
CA MET A 120 0.84 -3.53 -1.80
C MET A 120 1.88 -3.76 -2.91
N ASP A 121 3.03 -3.11 -2.86
CA ASP A 121 4.10 -3.36 -3.84
C ASP A 121 4.72 -4.76 -3.67
N VAL A 122 4.85 -5.25 -2.43
CA VAL A 122 5.31 -6.61 -2.12
C VAL A 122 4.33 -7.66 -2.64
N LEU A 123 3.02 -7.48 -2.43
CA LEU A 123 2.01 -8.39 -2.98
C LEU A 123 2.00 -8.42 -4.52
N GLU A 124 2.32 -7.31 -5.18
CA GLU A 124 2.36 -7.21 -6.64
C GLU A 124 3.64 -7.81 -7.26
N ASN A 125 4.78 -7.70 -6.56
CA ASN A 125 6.10 -8.00 -7.14
C ASN A 125 6.86 -9.12 -6.42
N GLY A 126 6.32 -9.66 -5.34
CA GLY A 126 6.98 -10.69 -4.55
C GLY A 126 8.37 -10.27 -4.06
N GLU A 127 9.30 -11.21 -4.12
CA GLU A 127 10.71 -11.04 -3.71
C GLU A 127 11.44 -9.92 -4.48
N THR A 128 10.95 -9.55 -5.67
CA THR A 128 11.51 -8.44 -6.47
C THR A 128 10.89 -7.06 -6.16
N SER A 129 10.06 -6.96 -5.13
CA SER A 129 9.65 -5.66 -4.60
C SER A 129 10.86 -4.92 -4.02
N GLN A 130 10.91 -3.60 -4.23
CA GLN A 130 11.90 -2.75 -3.56
C GLN A 130 11.72 -2.72 -2.03
N TYR A 131 10.54 -3.12 -1.54
CA TYR A 131 10.22 -3.21 -0.12
C TYR A 131 10.27 -4.65 0.40
N ALA A 132 10.66 -5.65 -0.39
CA ALA A 132 10.67 -7.04 0.05
C ALA A 132 11.50 -7.24 1.34
N GLN A 133 12.63 -6.53 1.46
CA GLN A 133 13.52 -6.59 2.63
C GLN A 133 13.04 -5.75 3.83
N PHE A 134 11.94 -5.00 3.70
CA PHE A 134 11.34 -4.25 4.81
C PHE A 134 10.45 -5.16 5.66
N PHE A 135 10.10 -6.34 5.14
CA PHE A 135 9.27 -7.34 5.82
C PHE A 135 10.10 -8.59 6.06
N ASP A 136 9.87 -9.24 7.19
CA ASP A 136 10.46 -10.54 7.52
C ASP A 136 9.61 -11.64 6.88
N ILE A 137 9.91 -12.01 5.63
CA ILE A 137 9.16 -12.97 4.82
C ILE A 137 10.05 -14.17 4.50
N ASP A 138 9.55 -15.36 4.82
CA ASP A 138 10.14 -16.61 4.35
C ASP A 138 9.66 -16.95 2.93
N TRP A 139 10.46 -16.55 1.93
CA TRP A 139 10.20 -16.85 0.52
C TRP A 139 10.50 -18.31 0.14
N GLN A 140 11.22 -19.05 0.99
CA GLN A 140 11.66 -20.44 0.76
C GLN A 140 10.93 -21.40 1.71
N SER A 141 9.59 -21.29 1.71
CA SER A 141 8.72 -22.13 2.53
C SER A 141 8.95 -23.62 2.29
N GLN A 142 8.82 -24.42 3.37
CA GLN A 142 8.83 -25.88 3.28
C GLN A 142 7.60 -26.43 2.53
N ASP A 143 6.51 -25.67 2.49
CA ASP A 143 5.37 -25.97 1.64
C ASP A 143 5.69 -25.59 0.19
N ALA A 144 5.80 -26.59 -0.68
CA ALA A 144 6.10 -26.40 -2.09
C ALA A 144 5.08 -25.48 -2.80
N THR A 145 3.85 -25.37 -2.28
CA THR A 145 2.81 -24.49 -2.83
C THR A 145 2.99 -23.01 -2.48
N LEU A 146 3.88 -22.70 -1.52
CA LEU A 146 4.21 -21.36 -1.03
C LEU A 146 5.61 -20.89 -1.41
N VAL A 147 6.42 -21.70 -2.11
CA VAL A 147 7.73 -21.26 -2.60
C VAL A 147 7.59 -20.04 -3.50
N GLY A 148 8.25 -18.94 -3.13
CA GLY A 148 8.17 -17.65 -3.81
C GLY A 148 6.82 -16.93 -3.67
N LYS A 149 5.99 -17.32 -2.69
CA LYS A 149 4.67 -16.72 -2.42
C LYS A 149 4.49 -16.37 -0.94
N ILE A 150 3.64 -15.39 -0.70
CA ILE A 150 3.18 -14.99 0.64
C ILE A 150 1.81 -15.59 0.91
N LEU A 151 1.62 -16.26 2.05
CA LEU A 151 0.27 -16.62 2.51
C LEU A 151 -0.42 -15.38 3.10
N VAL A 152 -1.59 -15.02 2.57
CA VAL A 152 -2.39 -13.88 3.03
C VAL A 152 -3.73 -14.42 3.57
N PRO A 153 -3.80 -14.77 4.87
CA PRO A 153 -4.94 -15.47 5.46
C PRO A 153 -6.08 -14.49 5.82
N VAL A 154 -6.68 -13.89 4.80
CA VAL A 154 -7.76 -12.88 4.95
C VAL A 154 -9.15 -13.43 4.66
N LEU A 155 -9.25 -14.65 4.13
CA LEU A 155 -10.53 -15.25 3.78
C LEU A 155 -11.29 -15.72 5.03
N GLY A 156 -12.60 -15.47 5.07
CA GLY A 156 -13.46 -15.92 6.18
C GLY A 156 -13.85 -17.40 6.13
N ASP A 157 -13.53 -18.11 5.04
CA ASP A 157 -13.83 -19.53 4.80
C ASP A 157 -12.77 -20.10 3.83
N TYR A 158 -12.83 -21.41 3.54
CA TYR A 158 -11.92 -22.08 2.62
C TYR A 158 -11.93 -21.44 1.22
N TYR A 159 -10.74 -21.29 0.64
CA TYR A 159 -10.51 -20.72 -0.68
C TYR A 159 -11.48 -21.24 -1.76
N GLY A 160 -11.68 -22.56 -1.84
CA GLY A 160 -12.58 -23.17 -2.83
C GLY A 160 -14.02 -22.68 -2.70
N ASN A 161 -14.55 -22.64 -1.48
CA ASN A 161 -15.90 -22.15 -1.21
C ASN A 161 -16.04 -20.67 -1.55
N VAL A 162 -15.06 -19.86 -1.15
CA VAL A 162 -15.04 -18.41 -1.40
C VAL A 162 -14.97 -18.10 -2.90
N LEU A 163 -14.16 -18.86 -3.63
CA LEU A 163 -14.07 -18.78 -5.09
C LEU A 163 -15.38 -19.20 -5.77
N GLU A 164 -15.98 -20.30 -5.33
CA GLU A 164 -17.24 -20.82 -5.87
C GLU A 164 -18.41 -19.86 -5.66
N ARG A 165 -18.45 -19.18 -4.50
CA ARG A 165 -19.45 -18.15 -4.18
C ARG A 165 -19.22 -16.82 -4.91
N GLY A 166 -18.11 -16.67 -5.64
CA GLY A 166 -17.80 -15.46 -6.40
C GLY A 166 -17.49 -14.25 -5.52
N GLU A 167 -17.03 -14.47 -4.28
CA GLU A 167 -16.68 -13.39 -3.35
C GLU A 167 -15.34 -12.71 -3.71
N LEU A 168 -14.49 -13.40 -4.48
CA LEU A 168 -13.27 -12.85 -5.06
C LEU A 168 -13.58 -12.15 -6.38
N VAL A 169 -13.51 -10.82 -6.37
CA VAL A 169 -13.91 -10.01 -7.54
C VAL A 169 -12.68 -9.38 -8.19
N LEU A 170 -12.33 -9.83 -9.39
CA LEU A 170 -11.34 -9.18 -10.23
C LEU A 170 -11.90 -7.86 -10.80
N ARG A 171 -11.20 -6.75 -10.58
CA ARG A 171 -11.56 -5.42 -11.07
C ARG A 171 -10.40 -4.75 -11.79
N PHE A 172 -10.75 -3.87 -12.73
CA PHE A 172 -9.84 -2.95 -13.37
C PHE A 172 -10.06 -1.54 -12.81
N GLU A 173 -8.98 -0.91 -12.34
CA GLU A 173 -8.96 0.46 -11.84
C GLU A 173 -8.43 1.37 -12.94
N ALA A 174 -9.35 1.93 -13.74
CA ALA A 174 -8.99 2.70 -14.93
C ALA A 174 -8.13 3.95 -14.64
N SER A 175 -8.27 4.55 -13.45
CA SER A 175 -7.50 5.73 -13.04
C SER A 175 -6.00 5.44 -12.89
N THR A 176 -5.64 4.22 -12.48
CA THR A 176 -4.26 3.78 -12.27
C THR A 176 -3.80 2.81 -13.35
N GLY A 177 -4.70 2.31 -14.19
CA GLY A 177 -4.39 1.29 -15.20
C GLY A 177 -3.96 -0.04 -14.56
N SER A 178 -4.50 -0.35 -13.39
CA SER A 178 -4.13 -1.53 -12.60
C SER A 178 -5.27 -2.54 -12.50
N PHE A 179 -4.93 -3.82 -12.36
CA PHE A 179 -5.87 -4.87 -12.00
C PHE A 179 -5.65 -5.30 -10.55
N ALA A 180 -6.75 -5.56 -9.85
CA ALA A 180 -6.73 -6.05 -8.48
C ALA A 180 -7.90 -7.00 -8.21
N ILE A 181 -7.68 -7.94 -7.31
CA ILE A 181 -8.67 -8.87 -6.78
C ILE A 181 -9.18 -8.29 -5.46
N PHE A 182 -10.49 -8.20 -5.32
CA PHE A 182 -11.13 -7.67 -4.13
C PHE A 182 -11.81 -8.79 -3.35
N TYR A 183 -11.61 -8.78 -2.03
CA TYR A 183 -12.34 -9.60 -1.07
C TYR A 183 -12.81 -8.68 0.06
N HIS A 184 -14.10 -8.35 0.08
CA HIS A 184 -14.63 -7.27 0.93
C HIS A 184 -13.79 -5.98 0.81
N GLU A 185 -13.18 -5.49 1.89
CA GLU A 185 -12.30 -4.33 1.94
C GLU A 185 -10.86 -4.59 1.47
N HIS A 186 -10.46 -5.86 1.33
CA HIS A 186 -9.11 -6.22 0.90
C HIS A 186 -8.94 -6.00 -0.59
N ARG A 187 -7.88 -5.29 -0.97
CA ARG A 187 -7.42 -5.13 -2.35
C ARG A 187 -6.12 -5.90 -2.48
N LEU A 188 -6.06 -6.81 -3.45
CA LEU A 188 -4.89 -7.63 -3.73
C LEU A 188 -4.45 -7.35 -5.17
N PRO A 189 -3.26 -6.78 -5.40
CA PRO A 189 -2.85 -6.37 -6.75
C PRO A 189 -2.60 -7.60 -7.63
N VAL A 190 -2.78 -7.45 -8.94
CA VAL A 190 -2.39 -8.46 -9.92
C VAL A 190 -1.01 -8.10 -10.49
N ASP A 191 -0.15 -9.10 -10.65
CA ASP A 191 1.16 -8.96 -11.30
C ASP A 191 0.98 -8.34 -12.70
N PRO A 192 1.61 -7.19 -12.99
CA PRO A 192 1.53 -6.54 -14.29
C PRO A 192 1.94 -7.44 -15.47
N ARG A 193 2.77 -8.46 -15.24
CA ARG A 193 3.16 -9.42 -16.27
C ARG A 193 2.02 -10.37 -16.67
N ASP A 194 1.00 -10.52 -15.83
CA ASP A 194 -0.20 -11.32 -16.11
C ASP A 194 -1.32 -10.51 -16.79
N TYR A 195 -1.22 -9.18 -16.83
CA TYR A 195 -2.16 -8.31 -17.55
C TYR A 195 -2.41 -8.73 -19.01
N PRO A 196 -1.42 -9.22 -19.79
CA PRO A 196 -1.63 -9.62 -21.17
C PRO A 196 -2.72 -10.68 -21.34
N VAL A 197 -2.94 -11.54 -20.34
CA VAL A 197 -4.03 -12.52 -20.36
C VAL A 197 -5.38 -11.79 -20.43
N LEU A 198 -5.59 -10.81 -19.55
CA LEU A 198 -6.81 -10.00 -19.49
C LEU A 198 -6.94 -9.07 -20.71
N LEU A 199 -5.85 -8.42 -21.13
CA LEU A 199 -5.86 -7.49 -22.26
C LEU A 199 -6.12 -8.20 -23.60
N ARG A 200 -5.62 -9.43 -23.80
CA ARG A 200 -5.96 -10.23 -24.99
C ARG A 200 -7.42 -10.66 -24.99
N THR A 201 -7.97 -11.04 -23.85
CA THR A 201 -9.41 -11.29 -23.70
C THR A 201 -10.20 -10.02 -24.03
N ALA A 202 -9.82 -8.86 -23.51
CA ALA A 202 -10.44 -7.59 -23.84
C ALA A 202 -10.40 -7.29 -25.34
N ALA A 203 -9.25 -7.47 -26.00
CA ALA A 203 -9.11 -7.29 -27.44
C ALA A 203 -10.08 -8.19 -28.24
N SER A 204 -10.29 -9.43 -27.80
CA SER A 204 -11.23 -10.36 -28.45
C SER A 204 -12.71 -10.00 -28.26
N LEU A 205 -13.03 -9.18 -27.25
CA LEU A 205 -14.38 -8.72 -26.95
C LEU A 205 -14.74 -7.39 -27.63
N LEU A 206 -13.77 -6.72 -28.26
CA LEU A 206 -14.03 -5.50 -29.03
C LEU A 206 -14.85 -5.82 -30.28
N ALA A 207 -15.91 -5.05 -30.50
CA ALA A 207 -16.69 -5.16 -31.73
C ALA A 207 -15.84 -4.73 -32.95
N PRO A 208 -16.06 -5.32 -34.14
CA PRO A 208 -15.37 -4.89 -35.36
C PRO A 208 -15.61 -3.39 -35.62
N GLY A 209 -14.52 -2.63 -35.78
CA GLY A 209 -14.60 -1.19 -36.00
C GLY A 209 -14.88 -0.34 -34.76
N ALA A 210 -14.91 -0.92 -33.55
CA ALA A 210 -15.12 -0.18 -32.31
C ALA A 210 -14.01 0.84 -32.02
N ILE A 211 -12.79 0.58 -32.51
CA ILE A 211 -11.64 1.47 -32.46
C ILE A 211 -10.92 1.43 -33.82
N ALA A 212 -10.15 2.46 -34.14
CA ALA A 212 -9.35 2.47 -35.35
C ALA A 212 -8.17 1.48 -35.24
N ALA A 213 -7.64 1.06 -36.40
CA ALA A 213 -6.63 0.00 -36.48
C ALA A 213 -5.34 0.37 -35.73
N ILE A 214 -4.96 1.65 -35.74
CA ILE A 214 -3.75 2.12 -35.09
C ILE A 214 -3.87 2.06 -33.55
N GLU A 215 -5.05 2.34 -32.99
CA GLU A 215 -5.31 2.16 -31.56
C GLU A 215 -5.33 0.69 -31.15
N LEU A 216 -5.86 -0.20 -32.00
CA LEU A 216 -5.83 -1.63 -31.75
C LEU A 216 -4.39 -2.19 -31.77
N GLU A 217 -3.57 -1.70 -32.68
CA GLU A 217 -2.13 -2.03 -32.74
C GLU A 217 -1.40 -1.50 -31.50
N GLU A 218 -1.67 -0.26 -31.08
CA GLU A 218 -1.11 0.33 -29.87
C GLU A 218 -1.50 -0.49 -28.62
N PHE A 219 -2.77 -0.90 -28.51
CA PHE A 219 -3.27 -1.73 -27.41
C PHE A 219 -2.60 -3.11 -27.38
N SER A 220 -2.43 -3.73 -28.55
CA SER A 220 -1.74 -5.01 -28.69
C SER A 220 -0.25 -4.90 -28.33
N SER A 221 0.41 -3.82 -28.75
CA SER A 221 1.80 -3.51 -28.41
C SER A 221 1.99 -3.29 -26.91
N LEU A 222 1.05 -2.59 -26.27
CA LEU A 222 1.04 -2.38 -24.82
C LEU A 222 0.88 -3.71 -24.06
N SER A 223 -0.05 -4.57 -24.50
CA SER A 223 -0.19 -5.94 -23.97
C SER A 223 1.10 -6.75 -24.09
N ALA A 224 1.76 -6.70 -25.25
CA ALA A 224 3.05 -7.38 -25.44
C ALA A 224 4.17 -6.79 -24.57
N ALA A 225 4.13 -5.49 -24.26
CA ALA A 225 5.11 -4.85 -23.38
C ALA A 225 4.99 -5.33 -21.93
N PHE A 226 3.77 -5.48 -21.40
CA PHE A 226 3.56 -6.09 -20.09
C PHE A 226 4.12 -7.52 -20.01
N ALA A 227 3.95 -8.33 -21.06
CA ALA A 227 4.48 -9.71 -21.10
C ALA A 227 6.01 -9.78 -21.01
N ARG A 228 6.70 -8.72 -21.47
CA ARG A 228 8.17 -8.60 -21.47
C ARG A 228 8.74 -8.08 -20.16
N LEU A 229 7.91 -7.65 -19.21
CA LEU A 229 8.41 -7.27 -17.89
C LEU A 229 9.25 -8.40 -17.29
N PRO A 230 10.39 -8.08 -16.64
CA PRO A 230 11.19 -9.09 -15.97
C PRO A 230 10.35 -9.94 -15.00
N ASP A 231 10.64 -11.23 -14.93
CA ASP A 231 9.97 -12.17 -14.02
C ASP A 231 10.21 -11.75 -12.57
N ARG A 232 9.18 -11.84 -11.72
CA ARG A 232 9.30 -11.54 -10.29
C ARG A 232 10.16 -12.53 -9.51
N ARG A 233 10.62 -13.62 -10.15
CA ARG A 233 11.62 -14.56 -9.63
C ARG A 233 13.05 -14.19 -10.04
N ASN A 234 13.22 -13.20 -10.92
CA ASN A 234 14.54 -12.72 -11.31
C ASN A 234 15.02 -11.64 -10.35
N ALA A 235 15.74 -12.05 -9.31
CA ALA A 235 16.28 -11.17 -8.28
C ALA A 235 17.52 -10.36 -8.71
N ALA A 236 17.90 -10.34 -9.99
CA ALA A 236 19.01 -9.53 -10.45
C ALA A 236 18.69 -8.03 -10.25
N PRO A 237 19.59 -7.22 -9.63
CA PRO A 237 19.31 -5.80 -9.34
C PRO A 237 18.87 -4.98 -10.56
N GLY A 238 19.45 -5.26 -11.73
CA GLY A 238 19.06 -4.63 -12.99
C GLY A 238 17.64 -4.97 -13.42
N ALA A 239 17.22 -6.24 -13.26
CA ALA A 239 15.87 -6.71 -13.58
C ALA A 239 14.83 -6.13 -12.62
N ILE A 240 15.15 -6.03 -11.32
CA ILE A 240 14.30 -5.38 -10.32
C ILE A 240 14.08 -3.91 -10.71
N ALA A 241 15.15 -3.16 -10.98
CA ALA A 241 15.05 -1.75 -11.33
C ALA A 241 14.30 -1.51 -12.66
N GLU A 242 14.51 -2.38 -13.66
CA GLU A 242 13.77 -2.35 -14.92
C GLU A 242 12.28 -2.60 -14.69
N ARG A 243 11.93 -3.69 -13.99
CA ARG A 243 10.53 -4.04 -13.68
C ARG A 243 9.80 -2.90 -12.96
N GLN A 244 10.44 -2.30 -11.95
CA GLN A 244 9.84 -1.23 -11.15
C GLN A 244 9.57 0.04 -11.98
N ARG A 245 10.49 0.43 -12.86
CA ARG A 245 10.27 1.59 -13.76
C ARG A 245 9.22 1.30 -14.83
N ASP A 246 9.33 0.14 -15.47
CA ASP A 246 8.55 -0.15 -16.67
C ASP A 246 7.10 -0.47 -16.32
N LYS A 247 6.83 -1.20 -15.22
CA LYS A 247 5.46 -1.50 -14.80
C LYS A 247 4.62 -0.22 -14.59
N GLU A 248 5.19 0.80 -13.96
CA GLU A 248 4.50 2.05 -13.66
C GLU A 248 4.36 2.94 -14.91
N ALA A 249 5.31 2.86 -15.85
CA ALA A 249 5.17 3.51 -17.15
C ALA A 249 4.05 2.85 -17.98
N LEU A 250 3.98 1.51 -18.00
CA LEU A 250 2.98 0.77 -18.76
C LEU A 250 1.58 0.94 -18.18
N LYS A 251 1.41 0.88 -16.85
CA LYS A 251 0.13 1.17 -16.17
C LYS A 251 -0.40 2.57 -16.49
N ARG A 252 0.45 3.59 -16.42
CA ARG A 252 0.08 4.97 -16.80
C ARG A 252 -0.34 5.08 -18.27
N ARG A 253 0.35 4.38 -19.17
CA ARG A 253 -0.04 4.31 -20.59
C ARG A 253 -1.39 3.63 -20.78
N LEU A 254 -1.65 2.54 -20.07
CA LEU A 254 -2.94 1.83 -20.10
C LEU A 254 -4.08 2.73 -19.59
N ALA A 255 -3.87 3.42 -18.47
CA ALA A 255 -4.81 4.40 -17.92
C ALA A 255 -5.13 5.51 -18.94
N ALA A 256 -4.10 6.14 -19.52
CA ALA A 256 -4.26 7.19 -20.52
C ALA A 256 -5.00 6.71 -21.78
N MET A 257 -4.72 5.47 -22.22
CA MET A 257 -5.43 4.85 -23.34
C MET A 257 -6.92 4.63 -23.02
N CYS A 258 -7.25 4.19 -21.80
CA CYS A 258 -8.63 4.01 -21.36
C CYS A 258 -9.40 5.34 -21.27
N VAL A 259 -8.73 6.43 -20.88
CA VAL A 259 -9.32 7.78 -20.90
C VAL A 259 -9.61 8.24 -22.33
N ARG A 260 -8.72 7.94 -23.28
CA ARG A 260 -8.87 8.34 -24.69
C ARG A 260 -9.87 7.47 -25.45
N GLN A 261 -9.99 6.18 -25.09
CA GLN A 261 -10.78 5.18 -25.81
C GLN A 261 -11.70 4.43 -24.84
N ALA A 262 -12.94 4.90 -24.70
CA ALA A 262 -13.95 4.28 -23.83
C ALA A 262 -14.21 2.81 -24.18
N ALA A 263 -14.22 2.46 -25.47
CA ALA A 263 -14.39 1.07 -25.93
C ALA A 263 -13.33 0.11 -25.37
N ILE A 264 -12.08 0.56 -25.21
CA ILE A 264 -11.01 -0.25 -24.60
C ILE A 264 -11.29 -0.45 -23.11
N ALA A 265 -11.67 0.62 -22.40
CA ALA A 265 -12.00 0.53 -20.98
C ALA A 265 -13.19 -0.43 -20.73
N GLU A 266 -14.24 -0.33 -21.54
CA GLU A 266 -15.41 -1.21 -21.49
C GLU A 266 -15.05 -2.66 -21.80
N ALA A 267 -14.23 -2.91 -22.81
CA ALA A 267 -13.77 -4.24 -23.15
C ALA A 267 -12.90 -4.87 -22.04
N ILE A 268 -12.06 -4.08 -21.38
CA ILE A 268 -11.28 -4.53 -20.22
C ILE A 268 -12.19 -4.91 -19.06
N VAL A 269 -13.19 -4.07 -18.74
CA VAL A 269 -14.18 -4.39 -17.70
C VAL A 269 -15.00 -5.64 -18.06
N ALA A 270 -15.34 -5.83 -19.34
CA ALA A 270 -15.99 -7.05 -19.80
C ALA A 270 -15.08 -8.29 -19.64
N ALA A 271 -13.78 -8.14 -19.91
CA ALA A 271 -12.80 -9.20 -19.72
C ALA A 271 -12.67 -9.60 -18.24
N THR A 272 -12.66 -8.65 -17.29
CA THR A 272 -12.59 -9.02 -15.86
C THR A 272 -13.83 -9.79 -15.41
N ARG A 273 -15.02 -9.46 -15.94
CA ARG A 273 -16.26 -10.22 -15.68
C ARG A 273 -16.22 -11.62 -16.28
N ALA A 274 -15.58 -11.80 -17.44
CA ALA A 274 -15.40 -13.13 -18.04
C ALA A 274 -14.51 -14.05 -17.19
N PHE A 275 -13.58 -13.48 -16.42
CA PHE A 275 -12.75 -14.21 -15.45
C PHE A 275 -13.51 -14.49 -14.14
N ALA A 276 -14.39 -13.60 -13.70
CA ALA A 276 -15.16 -13.73 -12.46
C ALA A 276 -16.32 -14.75 -12.52
N GLY A 277 -16.14 -15.86 -13.25
CA GLY A 277 -17.19 -16.84 -13.57
C GLY A 277 -18.15 -17.15 -12.43
N CYS A 278 -19.44 -16.86 -12.66
CA CYS A 278 -20.56 -17.30 -11.83
C CYS A 278 -20.48 -18.81 -11.57
N ALA A 279 -21.05 -19.27 -10.44
CA ALA A 279 -21.16 -20.68 -10.05
C ALA A 279 -21.65 -21.64 -11.16
N GLU A 280 -22.29 -21.12 -12.21
CA GLU A 280 -22.81 -21.85 -13.35
C GLU A 280 -21.77 -22.16 -14.46
N ARG A 281 -20.55 -21.62 -14.41
CA ARG A 281 -19.50 -21.84 -15.44
C ARG A 281 -18.15 -22.27 -14.85
N PRO A 282 -17.90 -23.58 -14.71
CA PRO A 282 -16.66 -24.14 -14.16
C PRO A 282 -15.39 -23.65 -14.88
N SER A 283 -15.46 -23.38 -16.18
CA SER A 283 -14.31 -22.91 -16.98
C SER A 283 -13.81 -21.52 -16.59
N ALA A 284 -14.70 -20.64 -16.13
CA ALA A 284 -14.36 -19.28 -15.76
C ALA A 284 -13.80 -19.20 -14.33
N GLN A 285 -14.30 -20.03 -13.40
CA GLN A 285 -13.65 -20.27 -12.10
C GLN A 285 -12.22 -20.80 -12.29
N GLY A 286 -11.99 -21.68 -13.27
CA GLY A 286 -10.64 -22.14 -13.63
C GLY A 286 -9.71 -21.00 -14.10
N ALA A 287 -10.24 -19.99 -14.81
CA ALA A 287 -9.44 -18.86 -15.28
C ALA A 287 -9.04 -17.92 -14.14
N LEU A 288 -9.95 -17.58 -13.23
CA LEU A 288 -9.62 -16.79 -12.04
C LEU A 288 -8.71 -17.55 -11.08
N HIS A 289 -8.95 -18.85 -10.89
CA HIS A 289 -8.04 -19.71 -10.11
C HIS A 289 -6.63 -19.72 -10.69
N GLY A 290 -6.48 -19.91 -12.01
CA GLY A 290 -5.19 -19.86 -12.69
C GLY A 290 -4.49 -18.52 -12.52
N LEU A 291 -5.24 -17.41 -12.60
CA LEU A 291 -4.70 -16.08 -12.31
C LEU A 291 -4.23 -15.97 -10.86
N LEU A 292 -5.04 -16.37 -9.88
CA LEU A 292 -4.68 -16.36 -8.45
C LEU A 292 -3.43 -17.21 -8.16
N GLU A 293 -3.33 -18.41 -8.73
CA GLU A 293 -2.15 -19.26 -8.57
C GLU A 293 -0.88 -18.68 -9.20
N SER A 294 -1.02 -17.78 -10.17
CA SER A 294 0.12 -17.07 -10.76
C SER A 294 0.55 -15.82 -9.98
N GLN A 295 -0.08 -15.45 -8.87
CA GLN A 295 0.30 -14.27 -8.09
C GLN A 295 1.46 -14.54 -7.11
N ALA A 296 2.04 -13.47 -6.57
CA ALA A 296 3.07 -13.53 -5.52
C ALA A 296 2.51 -13.83 -4.13
N TYR A 297 1.19 -14.02 -4.02
CA TYR A 297 0.51 -14.39 -2.80
C TYR A 297 -0.43 -15.59 -3.03
N ARG A 298 -0.80 -16.23 -1.93
CA ARG A 298 -1.80 -17.29 -1.84
C ARG A 298 -2.86 -16.87 -0.82
N LEU A 299 -4.12 -17.14 -1.12
CA LEU A 299 -5.27 -16.85 -0.26
C LEU A 299 -5.81 -18.14 0.39
#